data_AF-A0A0W1A4V7-F1
#
_entry.id   AF-A0A0W1A4V7-F1
#
_cell.length_a   1.000
_cell.length_b   1.000
_cell.length_c   1.000
_cell.angle_alpha   90.00
_cell.angle_beta   90.00
_cell.angle_gamma   90.00
#
_symmetry.space_group_name_H-M   'P 1'
#
loop_
_entity.id
_entity.type
_entity.pdbx_description
1 polymer ?
#
loop_
_entity_poly.entity_id
_entity_poly.type
_entity_poly.pdbx_seq_one_letter_code
_entity_poly.pdbx_strand_id
1 'polypeptide(L)'
;MDKRYLSPLELLSIATQHAYTADYMLQQIGNGVFRGGEEVDVLAPVTSLMYLAFQLTLKAYCLHDHRPIKEYKNLMELVELNGHLGLSSQEIFLLKTLSRQQVFNKGLGYDLWENQQQLHVFCEQIISLYERLQMMMPLELQSDYLD
;
A
#
# COMPACT_ATOMS: atom_id res chain seq x y z
N MET A 1 -5.20 28.60 -7.25
CA MET A 1 -5.87 27.30 -7.39
C MET A 1 -6.27 26.86 -6.00
N ASP A 2 -7.56 26.79 -5.71
CA ASP A 2 -8.02 26.16 -4.47
C ASP A 2 -7.56 24.71 -4.48
N LYS A 3 -6.71 24.34 -3.52
CA LYS A 3 -6.33 22.95 -3.31
C LYS A 3 -7.57 22.23 -2.79
N ARG A 4 -8.31 21.57 -3.67
CA ARG A 4 -9.37 20.63 -3.27
C ARG A 4 -8.69 19.47 -2.55
N TYR A 5 -8.82 19.41 -1.24
CA TYR A 5 -8.40 18.24 -0.46
C TYR A 5 -9.36 17.09 -0.75
N LEU A 6 -8.81 15.90 -1.00
CA LEU A 6 -9.60 14.68 -1.17
C LEU A 6 -10.21 14.27 0.17
N SER A 7 -11.49 13.91 0.15
CA SER A 7 -12.21 13.31 1.28
C SER A 7 -11.67 11.90 1.61
N PRO A 8 -11.91 11.38 2.82
CA PRO A 8 -11.55 10.01 3.18
C PRO A 8 -12.05 8.96 2.17
N LEU A 9 -13.29 9.09 1.70
CA LEU A 9 -13.89 8.16 0.73
C LEU A 9 -13.21 8.24 -0.65
N GLU A 10 -12.89 9.45 -1.13
CA GLU A 10 -12.13 9.61 -2.38
C GLU A 10 -10.73 8.99 -2.27
N LEU A 11 -10.05 9.14 -1.12
CA LEU A 11 -8.76 8.50 -0.86
C LEU A 11 -8.86 6.98 -0.85
N LEU A 12 -9.90 6.42 -0.22
CA LEU A 12 -10.13 4.97 -0.18
C LEU A 12 -10.42 4.41 -1.57
N SER A 13 -11.23 5.10 -2.37
CA SER A 13 -11.51 4.68 -3.74
C SER A 13 -10.23 4.56 -4.58
N ILE A 14 -9.35 5.57 -4.50
CA ILE A 14 -8.05 5.54 -5.18
C ILE A 14 -7.14 4.44 -4.61
N ALA A 15 -7.13 4.27 -3.29
CA ALA A 15 -6.34 3.23 -2.63
C ALA A 15 -6.72 1.82 -3.11
N THR A 16 -8.02 1.53 -3.17
CA THR A 16 -8.57 0.25 -3.66
C THR A 16 -8.21 0.02 -5.12
N GLN A 17 -8.24 1.05 -5.97
CA GLN A 17 -7.81 0.93 -7.37
C GLN A 17 -6.32 0.56 -7.48
N HIS A 18 -5.46 1.14 -6.64
CA HIS A 18 -4.05 0.78 -6.61
C HIS A 18 -3.84 -0.67 -6.18
N ALA A 19 -4.52 -1.11 -5.12
CA ALA A 19 -4.42 -2.48 -4.64
C ALA A 19 -4.93 -3.51 -5.66
N TYR A 20 -6.10 -3.24 -6.27
CA TYR A 20 -6.65 -4.08 -7.33
C TYR A 20 -5.70 -4.18 -8.53
N THR A 21 -5.11 -3.06 -8.95
CA THR A 21 -4.15 -3.04 -10.05
C THR A 21 -2.89 -3.85 -9.69
N ALA A 22 -2.40 -3.74 -8.45
CA ALA A 22 -1.23 -4.46 -7.97
C ALA A 22 -1.46 -5.98 -7.97
N ASP A 23 -2.60 -6.43 -7.45
CA ASP A 23 -2.99 -7.84 -7.43
C ASP A 23 -3.15 -8.39 -8.86
N TYR A 24 -3.89 -7.68 -9.71
CA TYR A 24 -4.03 -8.07 -11.11
C TYR A 24 -2.67 -8.19 -11.81
N MET A 25 -1.77 -7.23 -11.62
CA MET A 25 -0.43 -7.28 -12.21
C MET A 25 0.37 -8.50 -11.70
N LEU A 26 0.32 -8.80 -10.40
CA LEU A 26 1.02 -9.94 -9.83
C LEU A 26 0.51 -11.26 -10.45
N GLN A 27 -0.80 -11.41 -10.61
CA GLN A 27 -1.40 -12.57 -11.28
C GLN A 27 -0.94 -12.71 -12.74
N GLN A 28 -0.87 -11.60 -13.49
CA GLN A 28 -0.38 -11.64 -14.89
C GLN A 28 1.10 -12.02 -14.99
N ILE A 29 1.92 -11.62 -14.02
CA ILE A 29 3.32 -12.01 -13.92
C ILE A 29 3.44 -13.52 -13.68
N GLY A 30 2.66 -14.07 -12.73
CA GLY A 30 2.60 -15.51 -12.46
C GLY A 30 2.16 -16.33 -13.68
N ASN A 31 1.27 -15.78 -14.50
CA ASN A 31 0.79 -16.41 -15.74
C ASN A 31 1.76 -16.31 -16.93
N GLY A 32 2.93 -15.67 -16.76
CA GLY A 32 3.96 -15.60 -17.80
C GLY A 32 3.63 -14.64 -18.96
N VAL A 33 2.72 -13.69 -18.75
CA VAL A 33 2.31 -12.71 -19.79
C VAL A 33 3.45 -11.73 -20.14
N PHE A 34 4.38 -11.49 -19.21
CA PHE A 34 5.48 -10.54 -19.36
C PHE A 34 6.82 -11.15 -19.84
N ARG A 35 6.79 -12.21 -20.65
CA ARG A 35 8.00 -12.94 -21.12
C ARG A 35 8.84 -12.24 -22.20
N GLY A 36 8.69 -10.93 -22.44
CA GLY A 36 9.14 -10.31 -23.71
C GLY A 36 9.81 -8.94 -23.67
N GLY A 37 10.26 -8.42 -22.52
CA GLY A 37 10.95 -7.13 -22.46
C GLY A 37 12.15 -7.17 -21.51
N GLU A 38 13.20 -6.42 -21.84
CA GLU A 38 14.39 -6.19 -21.01
C GLU A 38 14.01 -5.97 -19.53
N GLU A 39 14.91 -6.41 -18.64
CA GLU A 39 14.86 -6.49 -17.16
C GLU A 39 14.36 -5.24 -16.40
N VAL A 40 13.18 -4.72 -16.73
CA VAL A 40 12.42 -3.88 -15.82
C VAL A 40 11.99 -4.82 -14.71
N ASP A 41 12.42 -4.54 -13.48
CA ASP A 41 12.01 -5.28 -12.28
C ASP A 41 10.47 -5.37 -12.26
N VAL A 42 9.94 -6.50 -12.77
CA VAL A 42 8.53 -6.64 -13.15
C VAL A 42 7.62 -6.51 -11.91
N LEU A 43 8.19 -6.67 -10.71
CA LEU A 43 7.52 -6.57 -9.42
C LEU A 43 7.64 -5.17 -8.79
N ALA A 44 8.50 -4.28 -9.29
CA ALA A 44 8.62 -2.91 -8.79
C ALA A 44 7.32 -2.09 -8.89
N PRO A 45 6.51 -2.19 -9.97
CA PRO A 45 5.20 -1.56 -10.03
C PRO A 45 4.24 -2.07 -8.94
N VAL A 46 4.25 -3.38 -8.64
CA VAL A 46 3.40 -3.98 -7.61
C VAL A 46 3.69 -3.36 -6.24
N THR A 47 4.97 -3.32 -5.84
CA THR A 47 5.36 -2.71 -4.57
C THR A 47 5.04 -1.21 -4.50
N SER A 48 5.19 -0.48 -5.61
CA SER A 48 4.88 0.96 -5.67
C SER A 48 3.37 1.23 -5.52
N LEU A 49 2.54 0.43 -6.19
CA LEU A 49 1.08 0.51 -6.10
C LEU A 49 0.60 0.18 -4.67
N MET A 50 1.15 -0.89 -4.08
CA MET A 50 0.80 -1.27 -2.71
C MET A 50 1.24 -0.22 -1.69
N TYR A 51 2.42 0.38 -1.85
CA TYR A 51 2.85 1.49 -0.99
C TYR A 51 1.82 2.64 -1.01
N LEU A 52 1.35 3.03 -2.19
CA LEU A 52 0.34 4.07 -2.34
C LEU A 52 -1.00 3.65 -1.74
N ALA A 53 -1.44 2.40 -1.97
CA ALA A 53 -2.67 1.87 -1.41
C ALA A 53 -2.69 1.96 0.13
N PHE A 54 -1.62 1.48 0.79
CA PHE A 54 -1.48 1.60 2.24
C PHE A 54 -1.43 3.05 2.71
N GLN A 55 -0.65 3.90 2.05
CA GLN A 55 -0.50 5.30 2.44
C GLN A 55 -1.84 6.05 2.38
N LEU A 56 -2.60 5.87 1.30
CA LEU A 56 -3.90 6.52 1.11
C LEU A 56 -4.95 6.00 2.09
N THR A 57 -4.98 4.69 2.33
CA THR A 57 -5.92 4.06 3.27
C THR A 57 -5.70 4.56 4.69
N LEU A 58 -4.46 4.49 5.18
CA LEU A 58 -4.13 4.95 6.54
C LEU A 58 -4.31 6.47 6.70
N LYS A 59 -4.12 7.24 5.62
CA LYS A 59 -4.42 8.67 5.59
C LYS A 59 -5.93 8.90 5.70
N ALA A 60 -6.75 8.13 4.98
CA ALA A 60 -8.21 8.23 5.06
C ALA A 60 -8.71 7.94 6.48
N TYR A 61 -8.20 6.90 7.14
CA TYR A 61 -8.56 6.56 8.52
C TYR A 61 -8.21 7.68 9.50
N CYS A 62 -7.01 8.26 9.39
CA CYS A 62 -6.63 9.41 10.21
C CYS A 62 -7.51 10.66 9.96
N LEU A 63 -7.90 10.93 8.71
CA LEU A 63 -8.76 12.07 8.39
C LEU A 63 -10.18 11.88 8.92
N HIS A 64 -10.71 10.65 8.87
CA HIS A 64 -12.00 10.27 9.46
C HIS A 64 -12.03 10.51 10.97
N ASP A 65 -10.96 10.11 11.66
CA ASP A 65 -10.78 10.37 13.09
C ASP A 65 -10.50 11.86 13.43
N HIS A 66 -10.62 12.77 12.47
CA HIS A 66 -10.32 14.20 12.60
C HIS A 66 -8.90 14.49 13.11
N ARG A 67 -7.96 13.56 12.90
CA ARG A 67 -6.56 13.74 13.31
C ARG A 67 -5.88 14.67 12.30
N PRO A 68 -5.22 15.75 12.74
CA PRO A 68 -4.52 16.65 11.83
C PRO A 68 -3.35 15.90 11.18
N ILE A 69 -3.45 15.64 9.88
CA ILE A 69 -2.37 15.06 9.09
C ILE A 69 -1.65 16.21 8.39
N LYS A 70 -0.36 16.41 8.70
CA LYS A 70 0.48 17.28 7.89
C LYS A 70 0.52 16.73 6.46
N GLU A 71 0.44 17.59 5.44
CA GLU A 71 0.84 17.20 4.09
C GLU A 71 2.24 16.53 4.21
N TYR A 72 2.51 15.43 3.49
CA TYR A 72 3.81 14.72 3.44
C TYR A 72 4.15 13.66 4.51
N LYS A 73 3.19 13.11 5.27
CA LYS A 73 3.47 11.93 6.12
C LYS A 73 3.88 10.69 5.31
N ASN A 74 5.00 10.07 5.70
CA ASN A 74 5.45 8.80 5.10
C ASN A 74 4.63 7.61 5.64
N LEU A 75 4.77 6.44 5.01
CA LEU A 75 3.99 5.24 5.36
C LEU A 75 4.13 4.89 6.85
N MET A 76 5.34 4.86 7.39
CA MET A 76 5.55 4.45 8.79
C MET A 76 4.99 5.44 9.79
N GLU A 77 5.07 6.75 9.52
CA GLU A 77 4.41 7.74 10.37
C GLU A 77 2.88 7.57 10.37
N LEU A 78 2.28 7.18 9.25
CA LEU A 78 0.85 6.88 9.18
C LEU A 78 0.49 5.61 9.94
N VAL A 79 1.34 4.58 9.90
CA VAL A 79 1.18 3.37 10.72
C VAL A 79 1.17 3.70 12.20
N GLU A 80 2.10 4.55 12.66
CA GLU A 80 2.17 5.00 14.04
C GLU A 80 0.90 5.77 14.47
N LEU A 81 0.41 6.68 13.61
CA LEU A 81 -0.83 7.41 13.87
C LEU A 81 -2.06 6.49 13.93
N ASN A 82 -2.02 5.35 13.25
CA ASN A 82 -3.05 4.33 13.25
C ASN A 82 -2.75 3.16 14.21
N GLY A 83 -1.95 3.37 15.27
CA GLY A 83 -1.57 2.30 16.20
C GLY A 83 -2.74 1.58 16.89
N HIS A 84 -3.93 2.19 16.90
CA HIS A 84 -5.15 1.59 17.42
C HIS A 84 -5.67 0.39 16.59
N LEU A 85 -5.23 0.24 15.34
CA LEU A 85 -5.62 -0.88 14.47
C LEU A 85 -5.07 -2.24 14.93
N GLY A 86 -4.10 -2.26 15.87
CA GLY A 86 -3.61 -3.50 16.46
C GLY A 86 -2.83 -4.40 15.50
N LEU A 87 -2.09 -3.82 14.55
CA LEU A 87 -1.19 -4.56 13.67
C LEU A 87 -0.13 -5.32 14.48
N SER A 88 0.10 -6.58 14.14
CA SER A 88 1.12 -7.42 14.77
C SER A 88 2.53 -6.97 14.38
N SER A 89 3.53 -7.41 15.14
CA SER A 89 4.94 -7.11 14.84
C SER A 89 5.38 -7.56 13.45
N GLN A 90 4.85 -8.68 12.97
CA GLN A 90 5.14 -9.19 11.62
C GLN A 90 4.60 -8.26 10.53
N GLU A 91 3.42 -7.70 10.74
CA GLU A 91 2.76 -6.85 9.74
C GLU A 91 3.39 -5.46 9.70
N ILE A 92 3.76 -4.95 10.87
CA ILE A 92 4.59 -3.75 10.98
C ILE A 92 5.94 -3.99 10.28
N PHE A 93 6.52 -5.18 10.40
CA PHE A 93 7.75 -5.52 9.68
C PHE A 93 7.55 -5.51 8.16
N LEU A 94 6.47 -6.09 7.64
CA LEU A 94 6.14 -6.03 6.21
C LEU A 94 6.00 -4.59 5.70
N LEU A 95 5.31 -3.72 6.44
CA LEU A 95 5.13 -2.30 6.08
C LEU A 95 6.46 -1.52 6.14
N LYS A 96 7.33 -1.84 7.10
CA LYS A 96 8.70 -1.28 7.16
C LYS A 96 9.51 -1.70 5.94
N THR A 97 9.43 -2.97 5.54
CA THR A 97 10.11 -3.49 4.35
C THR A 97 9.57 -2.82 3.08
N LEU A 98 8.25 -2.65 2.96
CA LEU A 98 7.61 -1.93 1.86
C LEU A 98 8.09 -0.47 1.78
N SER A 99 8.17 0.20 2.93
CA SER A 99 8.67 1.58 3.00
C SER A 99 10.13 1.69 2.54
N ARG A 100 10.97 0.68 2.81
CA ARG A 100 12.36 0.65 2.34
C ARG A 100 12.43 0.38 0.84
N GLN A 101 11.60 -0.53 0.32
CA GLN A 101 11.51 -0.82 -1.11
C GLN A 101 11.12 0.44 -1.92
N GLN A 102 10.22 1.26 -1.42
CA GLN A 102 9.83 2.50 -2.12
C GLN A 102 10.94 3.55 -2.15
N VAL A 103 11.83 3.55 -1.16
CA VAL A 103 13.03 4.39 -1.14
C VAL A 103 14.09 3.85 -2.12
N PHE A 104 14.19 2.52 -2.26
CA PHE A 104 15.05 1.87 -3.26
C PHE A 104 14.69 2.25 -4.70
N ASN A 105 13.40 2.22 -5.04
CA ASN A 105 12.90 2.63 -6.36
C ASN A 105 13.23 4.10 -6.72
N LYS A 106 13.72 4.91 -5.75
CA LYS A 106 14.22 6.28 -5.95
C LYS A 106 15.75 6.36 -6.11
N GLY A 107 16.43 5.24 -6.31
CA GLY A 107 17.87 5.16 -6.60
C GLY A 107 18.78 5.02 -5.38
N LEU A 108 18.24 4.67 -4.21
CA LEU A 108 19.01 4.42 -3.00
C LEU A 108 19.25 2.90 -2.85
N GLY A 109 20.46 2.45 -3.20
CA GLY A 109 20.83 1.04 -3.24
C GLY A 109 20.77 0.34 -1.88
N TYR A 110 19.71 -0.45 -1.66
CA TYR A 110 19.56 -1.41 -0.58
C TYR A 110 19.38 -2.79 -1.21
N ASP A 111 20.27 -3.74 -0.91
CA ASP A 111 20.08 -5.16 -1.25
C ASP A 111 19.00 -5.76 -0.34
N LEU A 112 17.74 -5.46 -0.63
CA LEU A 112 16.60 -5.97 0.15
C LEU A 112 16.25 -7.43 -0.20
N TRP A 113 16.59 -7.86 -1.41
CA TRP A 113 16.19 -9.16 -1.96
C TRP A 113 17.40 -9.88 -2.51
N GLU A 114 17.53 -11.17 -2.16
CA GLU A 114 18.55 -12.04 -2.72
C GLU A 114 18.16 -12.53 -4.13
N ASN A 115 16.85 -12.60 -4.43
CA ASN A 115 16.32 -13.05 -5.69
C ASN A 115 14.87 -12.57 -5.93
N GLN A 116 14.39 -12.69 -7.17
CA GLN A 116 13.04 -12.30 -7.57
C GLN A 116 11.93 -13.11 -6.88
N GLN A 117 12.20 -14.37 -6.53
CA GLN A 117 11.21 -15.22 -5.83
C GLN A 117 10.90 -14.66 -4.43
N GLN A 118 11.91 -14.15 -3.73
CA GLN A 118 11.74 -13.52 -2.42
C GLN A 118 10.87 -12.26 -2.52
N LEU A 119 11.11 -11.42 -3.54
CA LEU A 119 10.28 -10.25 -3.83
C LEU A 119 8.85 -10.65 -4.20
N HIS A 120 8.67 -11.72 -4.97
CA HIS A 120 7.34 -12.24 -5.31
C HIS A 120 6.57 -12.68 -4.06
N VAL A 121 7.21 -13.47 -3.17
CA VAL A 121 6.60 -13.88 -1.90
C VAL A 121 6.24 -12.67 -1.05
N PHE A 122 7.08 -11.64 -1.04
CA PHE A 122 6.77 -10.39 -0.36
C PHE A 122 5.55 -9.67 -0.97
N CYS A 123 5.43 -9.62 -2.30
CA CYS A 123 4.27 -9.05 -2.98
C CYS A 123 2.95 -9.73 -2.56
N GLU A 124 2.93 -11.06 -2.51
CA GLU A 124 1.77 -11.83 -2.01
C GLU A 124 1.41 -11.47 -0.56
N GLN A 125 2.43 -11.35 0.30
CA GLN A 125 2.26 -11.02 1.71
C GLN A 125 1.70 -9.60 1.92
N ILE A 126 2.16 -8.61 1.14
CA ILE A 126 1.65 -7.24 1.28
C ILE A 126 0.23 -7.07 0.73
N ILE A 127 -0.16 -7.83 -0.30
CA ILE A 127 -1.53 -7.87 -0.80
C ILE A 127 -2.45 -8.47 0.26
N SER A 128 -2.08 -9.64 0.80
CA SER A 128 -2.83 -10.30 1.89
C SER A 128 -2.96 -9.39 3.13
N LEU A 129 -1.90 -8.64 3.46
CA LEU A 129 -1.94 -7.66 4.55
C LEU A 129 -2.90 -6.51 4.25
N TYR A 130 -3.00 -6.07 3.00
CA TYR A 130 -3.90 -4.98 2.62
C TYR A 130 -5.36 -5.41 2.73
N GLU A 131 -5.70 -6.63 2.31
CA GLU A 131 -7.03 -7.21 2.53
C GLU A 131 -7.38 -7.22 4.02
N ARG A 132 -6.44 -7.63 4.88
CA ARG A 132 -6.63 -7.59 6.32
C ARG A 132 -6.84 -6.17 6.84
N LEU A 133 -6.11 -5.19 6.33
CA LEU A 133 -6.28 -3.79 6.71
C LEU A 133 -7.67 -3.26 6.30
N GLN A 134 -8.20 -3.70 5.16
CA GLN A 134 -9.55 -3.34 4.73
C GLN A 134 -10.62 -3.93 5.67
N MET A 135 -10.41 -5.13 6.20
CA MET A 135 -11.30 -5.71 7.23
C MET A 135 -11.31 -4.92 8.55
N MET A 136 -10.35 -4.02 8.77
CA MET A 136 -10.28 -3.13 9.95
C MET A 136 -10.85 -1.73 9.68
N MET A 137 -11.46 -1.51 8.52
CA MET A 137 -12.02 -0.22 8.15
C MET A 137 -13.13 0.21 9.11
N PRO A 138 -13.09 1.45 9.64
CA PRO A 138 -14.20 2.03 10.39
C PRO A 138 -15.52 1.91 9.63
N LEU A 139 -16.61 1.58 10.33
CA LEU A 139 -17.91 1.31 9.71
C LEU A 139 -18.42 2.48 8.89
N GLU A 140 -18.18 3.72 9.33
CA GLU A 140 -18.63 4.93 8.63
C GLU A 140 -17.92 5.16 7.29
N LEU A 141 -16.81 4.45 7.06
CA LEU A 141 -16.07 4.49 5.80
C LEU A 141 -16.40 3.30 4.88
N GLN A 142 -17.21 2.35 5.34
CA GLN A 142 -17.68 1.24 4.52
C GLN A 142 -18.77 1.75 3.56
N SER A 143 -18.71 1.30 2.30
CA SER A 143 -19.67 1.67 1.25
C SER A 143 -21.11 1.44 1.66
N ASP A 144 -21.35 0.36 2.41
CA ASP A 144 -22.68 -0.15 2.74
C ASP A 144 -23.35 0.64 3.88
N TYR A 145 -22.62 1.54 4.55
CA TYR A 145 -23.15 2.39 5.62
C TYR A 145 -23.65 3.75 5.11
N LEU A 146 -23.47 4.04 3.82
CA LEU A 146 -23.91 5.28 3.18
C LEU A 146 -25.29 5.18 2.51
N ASP A 147 -25.94 4.01 2.58
CA ASP A 147 -27.31 3.74 2.11
C ASP A 147 -28.36 3.92 3.22
#